data_AF-Q0FJE0-F1
#
_entry.id   AF-Q0FJE0-F1
#
_cell.length_a   1.000
_cell.length_b   1.000
_cell.length_c   1.000
_cell.angle_alpha   90.00
_cell.angle_beta   90.00
_cell.angle_gamma   90.00
#
_symmetry.space_group_name_H-M   'P 1'
#
loop_
_entity.id
_entity.type
_entity.pdbx_description
1 polymer ?
#
loop_
_entity_poly.entity_id
_entity_poly.type
_entity_poly.pdbx_seq_one_letter_code
_entity_poly.pdbx_strand_id
1 'polypeptide(L)'
;MVKIALWNAMLLIRTPVQATLTVLMVLHLAAGVAGAVMVFTGYGVDAVDQTPFVYRIIAPVLMGGVFVALSALSFYLDSLVFRVTPRNRLLFLWG
;
A
#
# COMPACT_ATOMS: atom_id res chain seq x y z
N MET A 1 8.41 22.75 -22.59
CA MET A 1 8.96 23.07 -21.26
C MET A 1 8.10 22.54 -20.12
N VAL A 2 6.79 22.80 -20.09
CA VAL A 2 5.85 22.33 -19.05
C VAL A 2 5.92 20.81 -18.79
N LYS A 3 5.97 19.97 -19.84
CA LYS A 3 6.04 18.50 -19.69
C LYS A 3 7.31 18.02 -18.95
N ILE A 4 8.44 18.70 -19.15
CA ILE A 4 9.71 18.35 -18.49
C ILE A 4 9.68 18.80 -17.03
N ALA A 5 9.12 19.97 -16.74
CA ALA A 5 8.94 20.45 -15.37
C ALA A 5 8.01 19.53 -14.56
N LEU A 6 6.90 19.09 -15.16
CA LEU A 6 5.98 18.12 -14.56
C LEU A 6 6.66 16.77 -14.30
N TRP A 7 7.44 16.28 -15.28
CA TRP A 7 8.18 15.04 -15.14
C TRP A 7 9.23 15.11 -14.00
N ASN A 8 10.00 16.19 -13.92
CA ASN A 8 10.96 16.40 -12.83
C ASN A 8 10.27 16.52 -11.47
N ALA A 9 9.15 17.24 -11.38
CA ALA A 9 8.36 17.34 -10.15
C ALA A 9 7.83 15.96 -9.72
N MET A 10 7.35 15.16 -10.67
CA MET A 10 6.87 13.80 -10.40
C MET A 10 7.99 12.86 -9.95
N LEU A 11 9.20 12.98 -10.51
CA LEU A 11 10.36 12.21 -10.05
C LEU A 11 10.77 12.58 -8.62
N LEU A 12 10.69 13.86 -8.26
CA LEU A 12 11.02 14.35 -6.92
C LEU A 12 10.08 13.75 -5.86
N ILE A 13 8.77 13.69 -6.16
CA ILE A 13 7.77 13.16 -5.22
C ILE A 13 7.68 11.63 -5.26
N ARG A 14 8.13 10.98 -6.34
CA ARG A 14 7.99 9.53 -6.52
C ARG A 14 8.64 8.77 -5.37
N THR A 15 9.92 9.04 -5.11
CA THR A 15 10.70 8.32 -4.10
C THR A 15 10.13 8.46 -2.68
N PRO A 16 9.81 9.66 -2.16
CA PRO A 16 9.21 9.78 -0.83
C PRO A 16 7.81 9.16 -0.75
N VAL A 17 7.00 9.24 -1.81
CA VAL A 17 5.67 8.61 -1.84
C VAL A 17 5.79 7.09 -1.85
N GLN A 18 6.67 6.50 -2.68
CA GLN A 18 6.89 5.06 -2.68
C GLN A 18 7.47 4.57 -1.35
N ALA A 19 8.42 5.29 -0.76
CA ALA A 19 8.92 4.95 0.58
C ALA A 19 7.79 4.94 1.61
N THR A 20 6.89 5.93 1.57
CA THR A 20 5.72 6.00 2.46
C THR A 20 4.77 4.81 2.22
N LEU A 21 4.46 4.49 0.97
CA LEU A 21 3.60 3.35 0.63
C LEU A 21 4.22 2.02 1.09
N THR A 22 5.53 1.85 0.92
CA THR A 22 6.25 0.67 1.41
C THR A 22 6.17 0.57 2.93
N VAL A 23 6.39 1.66 3.67
CA VAL A 23 6.24 1.67 5.13
C VAL A 23 4.82 1.30 5.53
N LEU A 24 3.80 1.87 4.89
CA LEU A 24 2.40 1.54 5.15
C LEU A 24 2.10 0.06 4.87
N MET A 25 2.63 -0.50 3.78
CA MET A 25 2.49 -1.92 3.47
C MET A 25 3.15 -2.82 4.53
N VAL A 26 4.35 -2.45 5.01
CA VAL A 26 5.04 -3.19 6.08
C VAL A 26 4.26 -3.12 7.39
N LEU A 27 3.78 -1.94 7.77
CA LEU A 27 2.95 -1.78 8.96
C LEU A 27 1.65 -2.58 8.85
N HIS A 28 1.03 -2.59 7.68
CA HIS A 28 -0.17 -3.37 7.40
C HIS A 28 0.09 -4.87 7.50
N LEU A 29 1.23 -5.34 6.99
CA LEU A 29 1.65 -6.74 7.16
C LEU A 29 1.85 -7.10 8.63
N ALA A 30 2.55 -6.25 9.40
CA ALA A 30 2.76 -6.45 10.82
C ALA A 30 1.44 -6.48 11.60
N ALA A 31 0.53 -5.55 11.31
CA ALA A 31 -0.82 -5.52 11.88
C ALA A 31 -1.61 -6.78 11.51
N GLY A 32 -1.43 -7.28 10.28
CA GLY A 32 -2.02 -8.52 9.82
C GLY A 32 -1.56 -9.76 10.59
N VAL A 33 -0.26 -9.87 10.82
CA VAL A 33 0.32 -10.95 11.63
C VAL A 33 -0.18 -10.87 13.07
N ALA A 34 -0.16 -9.68 13.68
CA ALA A 34 -0.69 -9.47 15.03
C ALA A 34 -2.19 -9.81 15.11
N GLY A 35 -2.97 -9.39 14.11
CA GLY A 35 -4.38 -9.73 13.95
C GLY A 35 -4.61 -11.23 13.90
N ALA A 36 -3.84 -11.94 13.06
CA ALA A 36 -3.93 -13.39 12.95
C ALA A 36 -3.64 -14.09 14.28
N VAL A 37 -2.60 -13.67 15.01
CA VAL A 37 -2.29 -14.21 16.35
C VAL A 37 -3.46 -13.99 17.30
N MET A 38 -3.99 -12.77 17.39
CA MET A 38 -5.11 -12.44 18.27
C MET A 38 -6.39 -13.25 17.97
N VAL A 39 -6.66 -13.55 16.69
CA VAL A 39 -7.79 -14.41 16.29
C VAL A 39 -7.70 -15.82 16.88
N PHE A 40 -6.49 -16.34 17.10
CA PHE A 40 -6.25 -17.68 17.64
C PHE A 40 -5.97 -17.69 19.15
N THR A 41 -5.42 -16.61 19.71
CA THR A 41 -5.12 -16.51 21.16
C THR A 41 -6.21 -15.83 21.98
N GLY A 42 -7.21 -15.24 21.33
CA GLY A 42 -8.22 -14.39 21.97
C GLY A 42 -7.79 -12.92 21.97
N TYR A 43 -8.76 -12.02 21.86
CA TYR A 43 -8.52 -10.58 21.83
C TYR A 43 -8.43 -9.97 23.25
N GLY A 44 -8.94 -10.66 24.26
CA GLY A 44 -9.02 -10.14 25.64
C GLY A 44 -10.05 -9.02 25.78
N VAL A 45 -10.98 -8.94 24.82
CA VAL A 45 -12.04 -7.95 24.74
C VAL A 45 -13.35 -8.71 24.58
N ASP A 46 -14.16 -8.73 25.63
CA ASP A 46 -15.38 -9.56 25.71
C ASP A 46 -16.30 -9.36 24.50
N ALA A 47 -16.47 -8.12 24.01
CA ALA A 47 -17.30 -7.83 22.85
C ALA A 47 -16.82 -8.49 21.54
N VAL A 48 -15.51 -8.67 21.39
CA VAL A 48 -14.88 -9.29 20.21
C VAL A 48 -14.87 -10.81 20.37
N ASP A 49 -14.57 -11.28 21.57
CA ASP A 49 -14.50 -12.71 21.90
C ASP A 49 -15.88 -13.39 21.90
N GLN A 50 -16.97 -12.63 22.03
CA GLN A 50 -18.34 -13.13 21.87
C GLN A 50 -18.76 -13.39 20.42
N THR A 51 -18.08 -12.81 19.42
CA THR A 51 -18.43 -12.97 17.99
C THR A 51 -17.22 -13.27 17.10
N PRO A 52 -16.39 -14.28 17.45
CA PRO A 52 -15.09 -14.51 16.81
C PRO A 52 -15.21 -14.82 15.31
N PHE A 53 -16.31 -15.41 14.87
CA PHE A 53 -16.56 -15.73 13.46
C PHE A 53 -16.68 -14.50 12.57
N VAL A 54 -17.31 -13.42 13.05
CA VAL A 54 -17.49 -12.18 12.29
C VAL A 54 -16.14 -11.54 12.02
N TYR A 55 -15.30 -11.41 13.06
CA TYR A 55 -13.96 -10.83 12.93
C TYR A 55 -13.01 -11.68 12.09
N ARG A 56 -13.13 -13.02 12.15
CA ARG A 56 -12.38 -13.96 11.30
C ARG A 56 -12.64 -13.79 9.81
N ILE A 57 -13.81 -13.30 9.43
CA ILE A 57 -14.18 -13.06 8.02
C ILE A 57 -13.85 -11.62 7.61
N ILE A 58 -14.20 -10.66 8.45
CA ILE A 58 -14.01 -9.23 8.13
C ILE A 58 -12.52 -8.87 8.08
N ALA A 59 -11.70 -9.38 9.00
CA ALA A 59 -10.29 -9.01 9.08
C ALA A 59 -9.51 -9.37 7.79
N PRO A 60 -9.59 -10.60 7.23
CA PRO A 60 -8.96 -10.91 5.94
C PRO A 60 -9.46 -10.05 4.78
N VAL A 61 -10.76 -9.74 4.74
CA VAL A 61 -11.36 -8.91 3.69
C VAL A 61 -10.82 -7.48 3.76
N LEU A 62 -10.79 -6.88 4.95
CA LEU A 62 -10.21 -5.56 5.17
C LEU A 62 -8.70 -5.56 4.86
N MET A 63 -7.99 -6.59 5.31
CA MET A 63 -6.56 -6.73 5.06
C MET A 63 -6.25 -6.82 3.57
N GLY A 64 -6.97 -7.67 2.84
CA GLY A 64 -6.85 -7.79 1.39
C GLY A 64 -7.20 -6.48 0.69
N GLY A 65 -8.30 -5.83 1.10
CA GLY A 65 -8.73 -4.55 0.53
C GLY A 65 -7.69 -3.44 0.67
N VAL A 66 -7.13 -3.26 1.87
CA VAL A 66 -6.09 -2.26 2.12
C VAL A 66 -4.82 -2.59 1.35
N PHE A 67 -4.40 -3.86 1.30
CA PHE A 67 -3.22 -4.27 0.54
C PHE A 67 -3.39 -3.99 -0.96
N VAL A 68 -4.55 -4.33 -1.53
CA VAL A 68 -4.88 -4.06 -2.94
C VAL A 68 -4.90 -2.55 -3.20
N ALA A 69 -5.50 -1.75 -2.31
CA ALA A 69 -5.55 -0.30 -2.47
C ALA A 69 -4.15 0.34 -2.46
N LEU A 70 -3.28 -0.05 -1.52
CA LEU A 70 -1.90 0.44 -1.46
C LEU A 70 -1.09 0.00 -2.69
N SER A 71 -1.29 -1.24 -3.14
CA SER A 71 -0.61 -1.79 -4.33
C SER A 71 -1.04 -1.06 -5.61
N ALA A 72 -2.35 -0.82 -5.76
CA ALA A 72 -2.91 -0.07 -6.87
C ALA A 72 -2.38 1.38 -6.88
N LEU A 73 -2.32 2.03 -5.72
CA LEU A 73 -1.80 3.39 -5.61
C LEU A 73 -0.32 3.48 -6.01
N SER A 74 0.49 2.52 -5.58
CA SER A 74 1.89 2.39 -6.01
C SER A 74 2.01 2.22 -7.53
N PHE A 75 1.21 1.30 -8.09
CA PHE A 75 1.17 1.03 -9.53
C PHE A 75 0.72 2.25 -10.37
N TYR A 76 -0.30 2.98 -9.91
CA TYR A 76 -0.79 4.17 -10.60
C TYR A 76 0.24 5.30 -10.57
N LEU A 77 0.94 5.48 -9.45
CA LEU A 77 2.02 6.46 -9.33
C LEU A 77 3.12 6.19 -10.37
N ASP A 78 3.57 4.93 -10.48
CA ASP A 78 4.57 4.56 -11.48
C ASP A 78 4.05 4.72 -12.91
N SER A 79 2.82 4.27 -13.16
CA SER A 79 2.17 4.42 -14.47
C SER A 79 2.05 5.89 -14.90
N LEU A 80 1.74 6.80 -13.96
CA LEU A 80 1.70 8.24 -14.21
C LEU A 80 3.09 8.77 -14.57
N VAL A 81 4.12 8.40 -13.81
CA VAL A 81 5.52 8.76 -14.09
C VAL A 81 5.92 8.35 -15.49
N PHE A 82 5.58 7.13 -15.92
CA PHE A 82 5.83 6.65 -17.27
C PHE A 82 5.11 7.43 -18.37
N ARG A 83 3.83 7.76 -18.17
CA ARG A 83 3.05 8.53 -19.16
C ARG A 83 3.64 9.92 -19.42
N VAL A 84 4.25 10.52 -18.41
CA VAL A 84 4.81 11.87 -18.51
C VAL A 84 6.27 11.85 -19.00
N THR A 85 6.93 10.69 -19.05
CA THR A 85 8.30 10.52 -19.53
C THR A 85 8.50 11.09 -20.95
N PRO A 86 9.50 11.98 -21.15
CA PRO A 86 9.87 12.47 -22.47
C PRO A 86 10.41 11.35 -23.39
N ARG A 87 10.09 11.37 -24.69
CA ARG A 87 10.49 10.34 -25.68
C ARG A 87 12.01 10.09 -25.77
N ASN A 88 12.80 11.06 -25.34
CA ASN A 88 14.26 11.06 -25.36
C ASN A 88 14.89 10.65 -24.01
N ARG A 89 14.10 10.18 -23.04
CA ARG A 89 14.60 9.69 -21.75
C ARG A 89 14.03 8.31 -21.44
N LEU A 90 14.89 7.41 -20.96
CA LEU A 90 14.53 6.08 -20.49
C LEU A 90 14.35 6.12 -18.97
N LEU A 91 13.24 5.58 -18.48
CA LEU A 91 13.00 5.29 -17.08
C LEU A 91 12.93 3.77 -16.95
N PHE A 92 13.78 3.19 -16.10
CA PHE A 92 13.73 1.78 -15.78
C PHE A 92 12.80 1.57 -14.59
N LEU A 93 11.92 0.57 -14.67
CA LEU A 93 10.93 0.22 -13.63
C LEU A 93 11.55 -0.33 -12.34
N TRP A 94 12.86 -0.59 -12.34
CA TRP A 94 13.57 -1.28 -11.26
C TRP A 94 14.77 -0.44 -10.84
N GLY A 95 14.66 0.15 -9.64
CA GLY A 95 15.71 0.84 -8.90
C GLY A 95 15.38 0.76 -7.42
#